data_AF-A0A958FPH8-F1
#
_entry.id   AF-A0A958FPH8-F1
#
_cell.length_a   1.000
_cell.length_b   1.000
_cell.length_c   1.000
_cell.angle_alpha   90.00
_cell.angle_beta   90.00
_cell.angle_gamma   90.00
#
_symmetry.space_group_name_H-M   'P 1'
#
loop_
_entity.id
_entity.type
_entity.pdbx_description
1 polymer ?
#
loop_
_entity_poly.entity_id
_entity_poly.type
_entity_poly.pdbx_seq_one_letter_code
_entity_poly.pdbx_strand_id
1 'polypeptide(L)'
;SCVGLIKTALALKHRQIPPTLHFTRPNPQLKLENSPFFVNTKLQPLEPTVPGTPRRAAVNSIGLGGTNAHIILEEAPEQVSAPTARQWQLLLL
;
A
#
# COMPACT_ATOMS: atom_id res chain seq x y z
N SER A 1 10.13 -2.57 7.71
CA SER A 1 10.90 -3.41 6.77
C SER A 1 10.77 -2.79 5.38
N CYS A 2 11.82 -2.80 4.58
CA CYS A 2 11.80 -2.27 3.21
C CYS A 2 10.75 -2.97 2.32
N VAL A 3 10.57 -4.28 2.50
CA VAL A 3 9.58 -5.08 1.74
C VAL A 3 8.15 -4.60 1.98
N GLY A 4 7.78 -4.31 3.24
CA GLY A 4 6.44 -3.81 3.56
C GLY A 4 6.18 -2.45 2.91
N LEU A 5 7.18 -1.57 2.90
CA LEU A 5 7.09 -0.26 2.25
C LEU A 5 6.89 -0.39 0.73
N ILE A 6 7.68 -1.24 0.06
CA ILE A 6 7.57 -1.49 -1.39
C ILE A 6 6.20 -2.07 -1.73
N LYS A 7 5.73 -3.07 -0.97
CA LYS A 7 4.39 -3.65 -1.15
C LYS A 7 3.30 -2.58 -1.07
N THR A 8 3.37 -1.70 -0.09
CA THR A 8 2.39 -0.63 0.10
C THR A 8 2.44 0.41 -1.02
N ALA A 9 3.63 0.82 -1.46
CA ALA A 9 3.78 1.73 -2.58
C ALA A 9 3.19 1.13 -3.87
N LEU A 10 3.44 -0.15 -4.14
CA LEU A 10 2.84 -0.85 -5.29
C LEU A 10 1.33 -1.02 -5.14
N ALA A 11 0.82 -1.31 -3.95
CA ALA A 11 -0.62 -1.41 -3.69
C ALA A 11 -1.34 -0.09 -3.96
N LEU A 12 -0.75 1.05 -3.56
CA LEU A 12 -1.27 2.38 -3.87
C LEU A 12 -1.22 2.67 -5.38
N LYS A 13 -0.09 2.39 -6.04
CA LYS A 13 0.07 2.59 -7.48
C LYS A 13 -0.93 1.78 -8.31
N HIS A 14 -1.14 0.52 -7.95
CA HIS A 14 -2.04 -0.39 -8.67
C HIS A 14 -3.48 -0.34 -8.14
N ARG A 15 -3.74 0.44 -7.09
CA ARG A 15 -5.05 0.57 -6.43
C ARG A 15 -5.65 -0.79 -6.03
N GLN A 16 -4.79 -1.70 -5.58
CA GLN A 16 -5.15 -3.08 -5.24
C GLN A 16 -4.41 -3.55 -4.00
N ILE A 17 -5.12 -4.28 -3.13
CA ILE A 17 -4.57 -4.94 -1.95
C ILE A 17 -4.32 -6.41 -2.28
N PRO A 18 -3.05 -6.86 -2.34
CA PRO A 18 -2.74 -8.26 -2.59
C PRO A 18 -3.13 -9.14 -1.37
N PRO A 19 -3.45 -10.42 -1.61
CA PRO A 19 -3.84 -11.34 -0.55
C PRO A 19 -2.71 -11.60 0.46
N THR A 20 -3.11 -11.83 1.71
CA THR A 20 -2.25 -12.40 2.74
C THR A 20 -2.34 -13.92 2.65
N LEU A 21 -1.21 -14.55 2.31
CA LEU A 21 -1.13 -15.99 2.16
C LEU A 21 -1.07 -16.69 3.52
N HIS A 22 -1.37 -18.00 3.52
CA HIS A 22 -1.29 -18.88 4.70
C HIS A 22 -2.16 -18.46 5.89
N PHE A 23 -3.16 -17.61 5.67
CA PHE A 23 -4.15 -17.26 6.69
C PHE A 23 -5.37 -18.19 6.57
N THR A 24 -5.70 -18.88 7.65
CA THR A 24 -6.87 -19.78 7.72
C THR A 24 -7.94 -19.28 8.67
N ARG A 25 -7.56 -18.90 9.91
CA ARG A 25 -8.45 -18.32 10.92
C ARG A 25 -7.70 -17.28 11.76
N PRO A 26 -8.39 -16.21 12.20
CA PRO A 26 -7.78 -15.21 13.07
C PRO A 26 -7.55 -15.77 14.48
N ASN A 27 -6.50 -15.28 15.17
CA ASN A 27 -6.32 -15.53 16.60
C ASN A 27 -7.47 -14.83 17.37
N PRO A 28 -8.28 -15.55 18.18
CA PRO A 28 -9.37 -14.96 18.96
C PRO A 28 -8.95 -13.80 19.87
N GLN A 29 -7.70 -13.80 20.34
CA GLN A 29 -7.15 -12.73 21.18
C GLN A 29 -7.07 -11.38 20.44
N LEU A 30 -7.06 -11.37 19.11
CA LEU A 30 -7.04 -10.14 18.31
C LEU A 30 -8.40 -9.43 18.30
N LYS A 31 -9.50 -10.11 18.65
CA LYS A 31 -10.87 -9.56 18.69
C LYS A 31 -11.24 -8.77 17.42
N LEU A 32 -10.86 -9.28 16.24
CA LEU A 32 -10.99 -8.55 14.97
C LEU A 32 -12.44 -8.16 14.65
N GLU A 33 -13.40 -8.99 15.05
CA GLU A 33 -14.85 -8.74 14.91
C GLU A 33 -15.34 -7.45 15.57
N ASN A 34 -14.63 -6.96 16.60
CA ASN A 34 -14.93 -5.71 17.31
C ASN A 34 -13.95 -4.59 16.93
N SER A 35 -13.25 -4.72 15.81
CA SER A 35 -12.22 -3.80 15.35
C SER A 35 -12.49 -3.33 13.91
N PRO A 36 -11.92 -2.20 13.48
CA PRO A 36 -12.00 -1.77 12.07
C PRO A 36 -11.11 -2.61 11.15
N PHE A 37 -10.38 -3.61 11.67
CA PHE A 37 -9.39 -4.37 10.94
C PHE A 37 -9.92 -5.75 10.54
N PHE A 38 -9.51 -6.18 9.35
CA PHE A 38 -9.71 -7.54 8.85
C PHE A 38 -8.46 -8.01 8.13
N VAL A 39 -8.29 -9.33 8.01
CA VAL A 39 -7.18 -9.90 7.22
C VAL A 39 -7.65 -10.11 5.79
N ASN A 40 -7.01 -9.41 4.84
CA ASN A 40 -7.31 -9.58 3.43
C ASN A 40 -6.70 -10.89 2.90
N THR A 41 -7.55 -11.81 2.42
CA THR A 41 -7.17 -13.13 1.90
C THR A 41 -7.32 -13.26 0.39
N LYS A 42 -7.82 -12.23 -0.28
CA LYS A 42 -8.08 -12.21 -1.73
C LYS A 42 -7.47 -10.96 -2.35
N LEU A 43 -7.33 -10.91 -3.67
CA LEU A 43 -7.04 -9.64 -4.33
C LEU A 43 -8.28 -8.74 -4.20
N GLN A 44 -8.12 -7.54 -3.66
CA GLN A 44 -9.21 -6.60 -3.47
C GLN A 44 -8.87 -5.22 -4.05
N PRO A 45 -9.83 -4.49 -4.64
CA PRO A 45 -9.64 -3.08 -4.93
C PRO A 45 -9.32 -2.31 -3.64
N LEU A 46 -8.34 -1.41 -3.70
CA LEU A 46 -8.11 -0.44 -2.63
C LEU A 46 -8.98 0.76 -2.95
N GLU A 47 -10.16 0.86 -2.36
CA GLU A 47 -11.05 2.03 -2.58
C GLU A 47 -10.68 3.18 -1.64
N PRO A 48 -10.84 4.45 -2.06
CA PRO A 48 -10.69 5.57 -1.16
C PRO A 48 -11.82 5.57 -0.13
N THR A 49 -11.53 6.04 1.09
CA THR A 49 -12.55 6.14 2.15
C THR A 49 -13.71 7.04 1.75
N VAL A 50 -13.41 8.12 1.03
CA VAL A 50 -14.41 9.03 0.45
C VAL A 50 -14.10 9.19 -1.04
N PRO A 51 -15.09 9.10 -1.94
CA PRO A 51 -14.87 9.33 -3.37
C PRO A 51 -14.14 10.66 -3.63
N GLY A 52 -13.11 10.62 -4.48
CA GLY A 52 -12.29 11.80 -4.79
C GLY A 52 -11.20 12.13 -3.79
N THR A 53 -11.05 11.37 -2.69
CA THR A 53 -9.93 11.51 -1.75
C THR A 53 -8.79 10.54 -2.07
N PRO A 54 -7.52 10.87 -1.75
CA PRO A 54 -6.42 9.97 -2.01
C PRO A 54 -6.46 8.75 -1.09
N ARG A 55 -6.04 7.60 -1.62
CA ARG A 55 -5.90 6.36 -0.81
C ARG A 55 -4.73 6.52 0.16
N ARG A 56 -4.89 6.02 1.38
CA ARG A 56 -3.84 6.05 2.41
C ARG A 56 -3.59 4.66 2.97
N ALA A 57 -2.34 4.37 3.29
CA ALA A 57 -1.95 3.11 3.87
C ALA A 57 -0.82 3.32 4.89
N ALA A 58 -0.83 2.54 5.97
CA ALA A 58 0.20 2.56 6.99
C ALA A 58 1.11 1.33 6.90
N VAL A 59 2.38 1.50 7.22
CA VAL A 59 3.37 0.43 7.34
C VAL A 59 3.99 0.51 8.73
N ASN A 60 3.91 -0.59 9.47
CA ASN A 60 4.55 -0.73 10.77
C ASN A 60 5.77 -1.67 10.68
N SER A 61 6.83 -1.36 11.42
CA SER A 61 8.05 -2.17 11.51
C SER A 61 8.56 -2.20 12.93
N ILE A 62 8.74 -3.39 13.47
CA ILE A 62 9.23 -3.61 14.83
C ILE A 62 10.51 -4.43 14.73
N GLY A 63 11.63 -3.85 15.16
CA GLY A 63 12.94 -4.50 15.19
C GLY A 63 13.15 -5.24 16.50
N LEU A 64 13.88 -6.35 16.46
CA LEU A 64 14.18 -7.17 17.63
C LEU A 64 14.86 -6.38 18.77
N GLY A 65 15.71 -5.41 18.42
CA GLY A 65 16.39 -4.53 19.39
C GLY A 65 15.50 -3.44 20.00
N GLY A 66 14.19 -3.46 19.76
CA GLY A 66 13.23 -2.48 20.28
C GLY A 66 13.06 -1.22 19.42
N THR A 67 13.79 -1.09 18.31
CA THR A 67 13.59 0.01 17.36
C THR A 67 12.30 -0.17 16.57
N ASN A 68 11.40 0.80 16.66
CA ASN A 68 10.11 0.78 15.99
C ASN A 68 10.01 1.92 14.98
N ALA A 69 9.31 1.69 13.88
CA ALA A 69 9.00 2.70 12.88
C ALA A 69 7.57 2.53 12.37
N HIS A 70 6.85 3.65 12.27
CA HIS A 70 5.50 3.73 11.72
C HIS A 70 5.48 4.79 10.61
N ILE A 71 4.98 4.43 9.44
CA ILE A 71 4.98 5.29 8.24
C ILE A 71 3.57 5.30 7.65
N ILE A 72 3.09 6.47 7.27
CA ILE A 72 1.84 6.65 6.51
C ILE A 72 2.21 7.08 5.10
N LEU A 73 1.63 6.41 4.10
CA LEU A 73 1.77 6.71 2.68
C LEU A 73 0.42 7.17 2.14
N GLU A 74 0.48 8.13 1.22
CA GLU A 74 -0.66 8.61 0.44
C GLU A 74 -0.42 8.31 -1.04
N GLU A 75 -1.50 8.01 -1.78
CA GLU A 75 -1.48 7.90 -3.24
C GLU A 75 -0.92 9.19 -3.86
N ALA A 76 0.00 9.05 -4.81
CA ALA A 76 0.54 10.19 -5.54
C ALA A 76 -0.57 10.87 -6.39
N PRO A 77 -0.52 12.19 -6.57
CA PRO A 77 -1.45 12.86 -7.48
C PRO A 77 -1.28 12.33 -8.91
N GLU A 78 -2.36 12.43 -9.70
CA GLU A 78 -2.33 12.00 -11.09
C GLU A 78 -1.27 12.79 -11.85
N GLN A 79 -0.35 12.08 -12.50
CA GLN A 79 0.70 12.70 -13.29
C GLN A 79 0.07 13.23 -14.58
N VAL A 80 -0.10 14.55 -14.67
CA VAL A 80 -0.40 15.20 -15.95
C VAL A 80 0.82 15.03 -16.83
N SER A 81 0.71 14.14 -17.82
CA SER A 81 1.77 13.94 -18.80
C SER A 81 1.95 15.22 -19.59
N ALA A 82 3.14 15.81 -19.54
CA ALA A 82 3.47 16.91 -20.44
C ALA A 82 3.40 16.39 -21.89
N PRO A 83 2.93 17.20 -22.86
CA PRO A 83 2.97 16.80 -24.26
C PRO A 83 4.41 16.41 -24.63
N THR A 84 4.58 15.23 -25.24
CA THR A 84 5.89 14.80 -25.76
C THR A 84 6.30 15.76 -26.87
N ALA A 85 7.07 16.78 -26.53
CA ALA A 85 7.42 17.88 -27.43
C ALA A 85 8.74 17.66 -28.19
N ARG A 86 9.36 16.47 -28.12
CA ARG A 86 10.61 16.19 -28.85
C ARG A 86 10.50 14.91 -29.66
N GLN A 87 10.61 15.05 -30.98
CA GLN A 87 10.73 13.95 -31.95
C GLN A 87 12.01 13.12 -31.75
N TRP A 88 13.01 13.65 -31.06
CA TRP A 88 14.29 12.98 -30.82
C TRP A 88 14.53 12.75 -29.33
N GLN A 89 14.81 11.50 -28.97
CA GLN A 89 15.24 11.09 -27.64
C GLN A 89 16.68 10.60 -27.74
N LEU A 90 17.61 11.23 -27.02
CA LEU A 90 18.99 10.77 -26.88
C LEU A 90 19.06 9.81 -25.70
N LEU A 91 19.38 8.55 -25.96
CA LEU A 91 19.74 7.57 -24.94
C LEU A 91 21.26 7.59 -24.79
N LEU A 92 21.73 8.10 -23.66
CA LEU A 92 23.15 7.99 -23.30
C LEU A 92 23.35 6.59 -22.71
N LEU A 93 24.20 5.81 -23.37
CA LEU A 93 24.68 4.51 -22.89
C LEU A 93 25.88 4.69 -21.96
#